data_AF-I4FLS9-F1
#
_entry.id   AF-I4FLS9-F1
#
_cell.length_a   1.000
_cell.length_b   1.000
_cell.length_c   1.000
_cell.angle_alpha   90.00
_cell.angle_beta   90.00
_cell.angle_gamma   90.00
#
_symmetry.space_group_name_H-M   'P 1'
#
loop_
_entity.id
_entity.type
_entity.pdbx_description
1 polymer ?
#
loop_
_entity_poly.entity_id
_entity_poly.type
_entity_poly.pdbx_seq_one_letter_code
_entity_poly.pdbx_strand_id
1 'polypeptide(L)'
;MLLGNITIKGIATPGHTDSHLAYLVNNSHILTGDALFIRGCGRTDFQSGDAGTLFDSVTQKLFTLPDSTLVYPGHDYRGLTVSTIAEEKQYNPRFVGRNRRQFIEFMNSLNLPDPKKIMEAVPANQGCGNLGVVLASRSIQEINDDQYHKSGKITRI
;
A
#
# COMPACT_ATOMS: atom_id res chain seq x y z
N MET A 1 18.65 10.60 -3.40
CA MET A 1 19.81 9.70 -3.52
C MET A 1 20.26 9.69 -4.97
N LEU A 2 21.56 9.48 -5.22
CA LEU A 2 22.10 9.22 -6.56
C LEU A 2 22.55 7.77 -6.65
N LEU A 3 22.25 7.12 -7.77
CA LEU A 3 22.79 5.82 -8.15
C LEU A 3 23.52 6.01 -9.49
N GLY A 4 24.83 6.26 -9.44
CA GLY A 4 25.55 6.82 -10.58
C GLY A 4 24.90 8.14 -11.03
N ASN A 5 24.48 8.20 -12.29
CA ASN A 5 23.81 9.38 -12.87
C ASN A 5 22.28 9.35 -12.69
N ILE A 6 21.73 8.34 -12.01
CA ILE A 6 20.29 8.20 -11.78
C ILE A 6 19.93 8.96 -10.50
N THR A 7 18.98 9.88 -10.60
CA THR A 7 18.41 10.58 -9.44
C THR A 7 17.16 9.87 -8.94
N ILE A 8 17.14 9.52 -7.66
CA ILE A 8 15.99 8.91 -6.99
C ILE A 8 15.54 9.81 -5.83
N LYS A 9 14.29 10.28 -5.91
CA LYS A 9 13.62 11.07 -4.86
C LYS A 9 12.52 10.24 -4.21
N GLY A 10 12.64 9.98 -2.91
CA GLY A 10 11.57 9.40 -2.11
C GLY A 10 10.46 10.41 -1.86
N ILE A 11 9.21 9.96 -2.00
CA ILE A 11 8.00 10.74 -1.75
C ILE A 11 7.12 9.93 -0.79
N ALA A 12 6.93 10.43 0.43
CA ALA A 12 6.02 9.80 1.39
C ALA A 12 4.60 9.75 0.79
N THR A 13 4.07 8.54 0.64
CA THR A 13 2.73 8.28 0.10
C THR A 13 1.94 7.34 1.01
N PRO A 14 1.83 7.65 2.33
CA PRO A 14 1.08 6.80 3.25
C PRO A 14 -0.38 6.69 2.83
N GLY A 15 -1.03 5.61 3.27
CA GLY A 15 -2.45 5.35 3.06
C GLY A 15 -2.75 3.88 2.80
N HIS A 16 -1.98 3.22 1.92
CA HIS A 16 -2.01 1.75 1.84
C HIS A 16 -1.41 1.13 3.12
N THR A 17 -0.27 1.66 3.53
CA THR A 17 0.32 1.50 4.87
C THR A 17 0.72 2.89 5.40
N ASP A 18 0.99 3.01 6.69
CA ASP A 18 1.45 4.26 7.33
C ASP A 18 2.87 4.71 6.91
N SER A 19 3.66 3.78 6.39
CA SER A 19 5.09 3.93 6.10
C SER A 19 5.40 3.89 4.59
N HIS A 20 4.37 3.95 3.75
CA HIS A 20 4.50 3.78 2.31
C HIS A 20 5.28 4.94 1.63
N LEU A 21 6.14 4.58 0.67
CA LEU A 21 6.94 5.49 -0.15
C LEU A 21 6.72 5.23 -1.63
N ALA A 22 6.76 6.30 -2.41
CA ALA A 22 6.93 6.25 -3.86
C ALA A 22 8.31 6.81 -4.24
N TYR A 23 8.87 6.37 -5.36
CA TYR A 23 10.22 6.77 -5.78
C TYR A 23 10.19 7.39 -7.17
N LEU A 24 10.42 8.70 -7.23
CA LEU A 24 10.52 9.44 -8.49
C LEU A 24 11.95 9.32 -9.02
N VAL A 25 12.08 8.73 -10.20
CA VAL A 25 13.34 8.44 -10.89
C VAL A 25 13.50 9.39 -12.07
N ASN A 26 14.62 10.11 -12.11
CA ASN A 26 14.98 11.05 -13.17
C ASN A 26 13.84 12.02 -13.55
N ASN A 27 13.00 12.40 -12.58
CA ASN A 27 11.83 13.27 -12.75
C ASN A 27 10.85 12.86 -13.88
N SER A 28 10.84 11.59 -14.28
CA SER A 28 10.07 11.10 -15.43
C SER A 28 9.37 9.77 -15.20
N HIS A 29 9.83 8.98 -14.22
CA HIS A 29 9.25 7.67 -13.88
C HIS A 29 8.95 7.66 -12.38
N ILE A 30 7.75 7.24 -11.98
CA ILE A 30 7.37 7.12 -10.57
C ILE A 30 7.06 5.65 -10.26
N LEU A 31 7.83 5.07 -9.34
CA LEU A 31 7.53 3.77 -8.75
C LEU A 31 6.55 4.01 -7.60
N THR A 32 5.28 3.66 -7.77
CA THR A 32 4.20 4.06 -6.86
C THR A 32 3.87 3.06 -5.78
N GLY A 33 4.52 1.89 -5.79
CA GLY A 33 4.17 0.78 -4.91
C GLY A 33 2.67 0.52 -4.98
N ASP A 34 2.03 0.46 -3.82
CA ASP A 34 0.60 0.18 -3.70
C ASP A 34 -0.24 1.44 -3.44
N ALA A 35 0.36 2.64 -3.50
CA ALA A 35 -0.39 3.90 -3.38
C ALA A 35 -1.25 4.20 -4.63
N LEU A 36 -0.74 3.89 -5.82
CA LEU A 36 -1.43 4.12 -7.09
C LEU A 36 -1.17 2.95 -8.04
N PHE A 37 -2.25 2.32 -8.51
CA PHE A 37 -2.22 1.28 -9.53
C PHE A 37 -2.70 1.81 -10.87
N ILE A 38 -2.46 1.03 -11.93
CA ILE A 38 -3.08 1.26 -13.23
C ILE A 38 -4.59 1.08 -13.07
N ARG A 39 -5.35 2.18 -13.14
CA ARG A 39 -6.81 2.22 -12.89
C ARG A 39 -7.21 1.67 -11.51
N GLY A 40 -6.39 1.87 -10.49
CA GLY A 40 -6.70 1.43 -9.13
C GLY A 40 -5.83 2.08 -8.05
N CYS A 41 -5.92 1.55 -6.84
CA CYS A 41 -5.01 1.80 -5.72
C CYS A 41 -5.06 0.60 -4.75
N GLY A 42 -4.09 0.54 -3.84
CA GLY A 42 -4.05 -0.45 -2.77
C GLY A 42 -5.21 -0.31 -1.79
N ARG A 43 -5.48 -1.40 -1.07
CA ARG A 43 -6.44 -1.43 0.04
C ARG A 43 -5.95 -0.58 1.23
N THR A 44 -6.83 -0.20 2.14
CA THR A 44 -6.50 0.75 3.23
C THR A 44 -7.02 0.29 4.60
N ASP A 45 -7.33 -0.99 4.73
CA ASP A 45 -8.01 -1.62 5.87
C ASP A 45 -7.07 -2.51 6.71
N PHE A 46 -5.79 -2.61 6.35
CA PHE A 46 -4.74 -3.33 7.05
C PHE A 46 -3.48 -2.48 7.19
N GLN A 47 -2.51 -2.93 8.00
CA GLN A 47 -1.16 -2.32 8.12
C GLN A 47 -1.17 -0.80 8.41
N SER A 48 -2.07 -0.38 9.31
CA SER A 48 -2.30 1.04 9.63
C SER A 48 -2.67 1.91 8.41
N GLY A 49 -3.28 1.29 7.40
CA GLY A 49 -3.81 1.99 6.24
C GLY A 49 -4.94 2.96 6.59
N ASP A 50 -5.08 4.01 5.78
CA ASP A 50 -6.14 5.01 5.89
C ASP A 50 -6.51 5.56 4.52
N ALA A 51 -7.80 5.47 4.17
CA ALA A 51 -8.31 5.90 2.88
C ALA A 51 -8.18 7.41 2.66
N GLY A 52 -8.38 8.22 3.70
CA GLY A 52 -8.24 9.67 3.61
C GLY A 52 -6.80 10.07 3.30
N THR A 53 -5.86 9.48 4.04
CA THR A 53 -4.42 9.67 3.86
C THR A 53 -3.97 9.19 2.49
N LEU A 54 -4.49 8.06 1.99
CA LEU A 54 -4.21 7.59 0.64
C LEU A 54 -4.67 8.60 -0.42
N PHE A 55 -5.90 9.10 -0.28
CA PHE A 55 -6.44 10.11 -1.19
C PHE A 55 -5.57 11.35 -1.23
N ASP A 56 -5.16 11.86 -0.07
CA ASP A 56 -4.30 13.04 0.04
C ASP A 56 -2.91 12.78 -0.55
N SER A 57 -2.31 11.60 -0.28
CA SER A 57 -1.04 11.20 -0.87
C SER A 57 -1.07 11.14 -2.39
N VAL A 58 -2.11 10.58 -2.99
CA VAL A 58 -2.22 10.48 -4.45
C VAL A 58 -2.53 11.85 -5.06
N THR A 59 -3.58 12.52 -4.60
CA THR A 59 -4.08 13.75 -5.25
C THR A 59 -3.18 14.96 -5.03
N GLN A 60 -2.55 15.09 -3.87
CA GLN A 60 -1.74 16.26 -3.54
C GLN A 60 -0.25 16.07 -3.83
N LYS A 61 0.22 14.83 -4.07
CA LYS A 61 1.64 14.55 -4.33
C LYS A 61 1.91 13.85 -5.66
N LEU A 62 1.14 12.82 -6.01
CA LEU A 62 1.38 12.08 -7.25
C LEU A 62 0.74 12.80 -8.45
N PHE A 63 -0.51 13.24 -8.33
CA PHE A 63 -1.22 13.95 -9.40
C PHE A 63 -0.72 15.38 -9.64
N THR A 64 0.22 15.87 -8.84
CA THR A 64 0.92 17.15 -9.06
C THR A 64 2.20 16.98 -9.89
N LEU A 65 2.62 15.75 -10.18
CA LEU A 65 3.71 15.47 -11.11
C LEU A 65 3.31 15.79 -12.56
N PRO A 66 4.28 15.98 -13.48
CA PRO A 66 3.98 16.16 -14.90
C PRO A 66 3.12 15.03 -15.46
N ASP A 67 2.16 15.38 -16.30
CA ASP A 67 1.20 14.46 -16.91
C ASP A 67 1.87 13.31 -17.69
N SER A 68 3.05 13.56 -18.28
CA SER A 68 3.87 12.57 -19.00
C SER A 68 4.66 11.62 -18.08
N THR A 69 4.63 11.80 -16.76
CA THR A 69 5.35 10.94 -15.82
C THR A 69 4.78 9.52 -15.90
N LEU A 70 5.65 8.55 -16.20
CA LEU A 70 5.28 7.14 -16.28
C LEU A 70 5.05 6.57 -14.89
N VAL A 71 3.93 5.88 -14.68
CA VAL A 71 3.52 5.26 -13.42
C VAL A 71 3.79 3.76 -13.47
N TYR A 72 4.64 3.29 -12.57
CA TYR A 72 4.98 1.87 -12.38
C TYR A 72 4.50 1.39 -11.01
N PRO A 73 3.40 0.62 -10.94
CA PRO A 73 2.86 0.13 -9.68
C PRO A 73 3.68 -1.03 -9.10
N GLY A 74 3.47 -1.31 -7.81
CA GLY A 74 4.00 -2.51 -7.15
C GLY A 74 3.31 -3.80 -7.61
N HIS A 75 2.04 -3.70 -8.03
CA HIS A 75 1.23 -4.82 -8.48
C HIS A 75 0.33 -4.43 -9.66
N ASP A 76 0.02 -5.41 -10.50
CA ASP A 76 -1.10 -5.38 -11.44
C ASP A 76 -1.70 -6.79 -11.55
N TYR A 77 -3.02 -6.85 -11.72
CA TYR A 77 -3.78 -8.11 -11.73
C TYR A 77 -4.45 -8.38 -13.09
N ARG A 78 -4.08 -7.63 -14.13
CA ARG A 78 -4.65 -7.67 -15.49
C ARG A 78 -3.59 -7.79 -16.59
N GLY A 79 -2.31 -7.88 -16.25
CA GLY A 79 -1.19 -7.98 -17.19
C GLY A 79 -0.70 -6.63 -17.74
N LEU A 80 -1.08 -5.51 -17.11
CA LEU A 80 -0.62 -4.18 -17.48
C LEU A 80 0.68 -3.83 -16.76
N THR A 81 1.58 -3.10 -17.42
CA THR A 81 2.94 -2.86 -16.91
C THR A 81 3.24 -1.41 -16.59
N VAL A 82 2.61 -0.45 -17.28
CA VAL A 82 2.86 0.98 -17.12
C VAL A 82 1.61 1.80 -17.47
N SER A 83 1.45 2.95 -16.81
CA SER A 83 0.45 4.00 -17.13
C SER A 83 1.15 5.37 -17.07
N THR A 84 0.38 6.45 -17.06
CA THR A 84 0.88 7.82 -16.88
C THR A 84 0.05 8.57 -15.84
N ILE A 85 0.61 9.66 -15.29
CA ILE A 85 -0.14 10.56 -14.40
C ILE A 85 -1.36 11.14 -15.11
N ALA A 86 -1.24 11.51 -16.39
CA ALA A 86 -2.38 11.95 -17.20
C ALA A 86 -3.51 10.92 -17.22
N GLU A 87 -3.17 9.67 -17.56
CA GLU A 87 -4.16 8.61 -17.67
C GLU A 87 -4.81 8.29 -16.32
N GLU A 88 -4.06 8.26 -15.23
CA GLU A 88 -4.65 8.00 -13.91
C GLU A 88 -5.54 9.15 -13.42
N LYS A 89 -5.17 10.41 -13.70
CA LYS A 89 -6.03 11.57 -13.43
C LYS A 89 -7.34 11.52 -14.21
N GLN A 90 -7.31 11.01 -15.44
CA GLN A 90 -8.46 11.00 -16.34
C GLN A 90 -9.34 9.75 -16.20
N TYR A 91 -8.74 8.59 -15.89
CA TYR A 91 -9.41 7.30 -16.05
C TYR A 91 -9.37 6.41 -14.81
N ASN A 92 -8.70 6.78 -13.71
CA ASN A 92 -8.67 5.93 -12.54
C ASN A 92 -10.06 5.88 -11.86
N PRO A 93 -10.77 4.74 -11.87
CA PRO A 93 -12.15 4.64 -11.39
C PRO A 93 -12.26 4.78 -9.87
N ARG A 94 -11.14 4.78 -9.13
CA ARG A 94 -11.12 5.06 -7.69
C ARG A 94 -11.17 6.56 -7.41
N PHE A 95 -10.51 7.38 -8.23
CA PHE A 95 -10.33 8.83 -7.97
C PHE A 95 -11.22 9.71 -8.83
N VAL A 96 -11.42 9.38 -10.10
CA VAL A 96 -12.19 10.21 -11.04
C VAL A 96 -13.62 10.38 -10.55
N GLY A 97 -14.08 11.64 -10.51
CA GLY A 97 -15.43 12.00 -10.08
C GLY A 97 -15.70 11.85 -8.58
N ARG A 98 -14.68 11.55 -7.75
CA ARG A 98 -14.83 11.46 -6.29
C ARG A 98 -14.05 12.55 -5.57
N ASN A 99 -14.72 13.22 -4.63
CA ASN A 99 -14.03 13.98 -3.59
C ASN A 99 -13.50 13.03 -2.49
N ARG A 100 -12.69 13.58 -1.57
CA ARG A 100 -12.06 12.82 -0.48
C ARG A 100 -13.06 11.97 0.33
N ARG A 101 -14.23 12.53 0.68
CA ARG A 101 -15.25 11.82 1.46
C ARG A 101 -15.84 10.65 0.67
N GLN A 102 -16.19 10.87 -0.60
CA GLN A 102 -16.71 9.82 -1.49
C GLN A 102 -15.68 8.71 -1.73
N PHE A 103 -14.39 9.06 -1.80
CA PHE A 103 -13.32 8.08 -1.87
C PHE A 103 -13.26 7.21 -0.60
N ILE A 104 -13.29 7.83 0.59
CA ILE A 104 -13.28 7.11 1.87
C ILE A 104 -14.49 6.18 1.99
N GLU A 105 -15.69 6.68 1.73
CA GLU A 105 -16.93 5.89 1.74
C GLU A 105 -16.84 4.69 0.77
N PHE A 106 -16.26 4.91 -0.41
CA PHE A 106 -16.10 3.86 -1.41
C PHE A 106 -15.03 2.84 -1.05
N MET A 107 -13.90 3.25 -0.47
CA MET A 107 -12.87 2.31 -0.02
C MET A 107 -13.35 1.46 1.15
N ASN A 108 -14.09 2.07 2.09
CA ASN A 108 -14.66 1.37 3.25
C ASN A 108 -15.81 0.42 2.89
N SER A 109 -16.44 0.59 1.72
CA SER A 109 -17.49 -0.32 1.24
C SER A 109 -16.96 -1.54 0.48
N LEU A 110 -15.65 -1.63 0.24
CA LEU A 110 -15.06 -2.77 -0.44
C LEU A 110 -15.04 -4.00 0.49
N ASN A 111 -15.83 -5.00 0.15
CA ASN A 111 -15.83 -6.29 0.82
C ASN A 111 -14.74 -7.21 0.22
N LEU A 112 -13.47 -6.92 0.51
CA LEU A 112 -12.33 -7.68 0.01
C LEU A 112 -12.01 -8.85 0.95
N PRO A 113 -11.61 -10.02 0.42
CA PRO A 113 -11.14 -11.11 1.27
C PRO A 113 -9.86 -10.70 2.00
N ASP A 114 -9.61 -11.34 3.15
CA ASP A 114 -8.38 -11.17 3.90
C ASP A 114 -7.15 -11.50 3.03
N PRO A 115 -6.05 -10.72 3.14
CA PRO A 115 -4.85 -11.00 2.36
C PRO A 115 -4.23 -12.34 2.79
N LYS A 116 -4.20 -13.30 1.86
CA LYS A 116 -3.84 -14.71 2.11
C LYS A 116 -2.51 -14.95 2.85
N LYS A 117 -1.56 -14.02 2.74
CA LYS A 117 -0.20 -14.16 3.30
C LYS A 117 0.16 -13.12 4.35
N ILE A 118 -0.79 -12.29 4.80
CA ILE A 118 -0.45 -11.14 5.67
C ILE A 118 0.26 -11.56 6.97
N MET A 119 -0.18 -12.67 7.57
CA MET A 119 0.38 -13.20 8.83
C MET A 119 1.79 -13.79 8.68
N GLU A 120 2.22 -14.11 7.46
CA GLU A 120 3.57 -14.59 7.18
C GLU A 120 4.46 -13.44 6.68
N ALA A 121 3.95 -12.68 5.72
CA ALA A 121 4.71 -11.67 5.02
C ALA A 121 5.02 -10.44 5.87
N VAL A 122 4.07 -9.96 6.70
CA VAL A 122 4.31 -8.74 7.50
C VAL A 122 5.44 -8.94 8.52
N PRO A 123 5.43 -9.98 9.37
CA PRO A 123 6.54 -10.21 10.30
C PRO A 123 7.88 -10.45 9.58
N ALA A 124 7.86 -11.18 8.46
CA ALA A 124 9.07 -11.41 7.67
C ALA A 124 9.66 -10.09 7.14
N ASN A 125 8.81 -9.23 6.59
CA ASN A 125 9.22 -7.94 6.03
C ASN A 125 9.71 -6.97 7.11
N GLN A 126 9.10 -6.98 8.30
CA GLN A 126 9.60 -6.22 9.46
C GLN A 126 10.99 -6.68 9.91
N GLY A 127 11.30 -7.96 9.75
CA GLY A 127 12.63 -8.53 9.96
C GLY A 127 13.57 -8.42 8.75
N CYS A 128 13.26 -7.58 7.75
CA CYS A 128 14.02 -7.45 6.49
C CYS A 128 14.19 -8.79 5.73
N GLY A 129 13.17 -9.65 5.77
CA GLY A 129 13.20 -10.98 5.15
C GLY A 129 13.88 -12.05 6.02
N ASN A 130 14.29 -11.73 7.25
CA ASN A 130 14.89 -12.71 8.15
C ASN A 130 13.84 -13.65 8.78
N LEU A 131 13.81 -14.89 8.31
CA LEU A 131 12.89 -15.92 8.80
C LEU A 131 13.12 -16.31 10.27
N GLY A 132 14.32 -16.09 10.83
CA GLY A 132 14.60 -16.36 12.24
C GLY A 132 13.76 -15.51 13.19
N VAL A 133 13.44 -14.27 12.79
CA VAL A 133 12.57 -13.35 13.54
C VAL A 133 11.11 -13.80 13.45
N VAL A 134 10.69 -14.37 12.33
CA VAL A 134 9.33 -14.91 12.10
C VAL A 134 9.07 -16.16 12.93
N LEU A 135 10.06 -17.06 13.00
CA LEU A 135 9.95 -18.28 13.80
C LEU A 135 9.90 -17.96 15.30
N ALA A 136 10.73 -17.02 15.78
CA ALA A 136 10.73 -16.58 17.17
C ALA A 136 9.41 -15.88 17.58
N SER A 137 8.81 -15.08 16.68
CA SER A 137 7.52 -14.42 16.93
C SER A 137 6.35 -15.41 16.92
N ARG A 138 6.38 -16.46 16.08
CA ARG A 138 5.41 -17.57 16.15
C ARG A 138 5.50 -18.34 17.46
N SER A 139 6.71 -18.64 17.96
CA SER A 139 6.88 -19.28 19.26
C SER A 139 6.31 -18.44 20.40
N ILE A 140 6.46 -17.11 20.36
CA ILE A 140 5.88 -16.20 21.36
C ILE A 140 4.35 -16.11 21.23
N GLN A 141 3.82 -16.12 20.01
CA GLN A 141 2.37 -16.11 19.76
C GLN A 141 1.72 -17.41 20.25
N GLU A 142 2.33 -18.57 19.97
CA GLU A 142 1.89 -19.89 20.46
C GLU A 142 1.92 -19.95 22.00
N ILE A 143 2.97 -19.41 22.64
CA ILE A 143 3.05 -19.30 24.11
C ILE A 143 1.95 -18.39 24.67
N ASN A 144 1.66 -17.28 24.00
CA ASN A 144 0.61 -16.35 24.43
C ASN A 144 -0.80 -16.93 24.21
N ASP A 145 -1.04 -17.66 23.12
CA ASP A 145 -2.31 -18.33 22.86
C ASP A 145 -2.54 -19.49 23.86
N ASP A 146 -1.50 -20.23 24.26
CA ASP A 146 -1.56 -21.24 25.32
C ASP A 146 -1.83 -20.64 26.72
N GLN A 147 -1.28 -19.45 27.01
CA GLN A 147 -1.59 -18.70 28.23
C GLN A 147 -3.04 -18.16 28.20
N TYR A 148 -3.51 -17.69 27.05
CA TYR A 148 -4.88 -17.22 26.85
C TYR A 148 -5.91 -18.35 26.96
N HIS A 149 -5.62 -19.53 26.40
CA HIS A 149 -6.51 -20.70 26.48
C HIS A 149 -6.65 -21.23 27.92
N LYS A 150 -5.60 -21.11 28.75
CA LYS A 150 -5.66 -21.42 30.19
C LYS A 150 -6.44 -20.41 31.04
N SER A 151 -6.78 -19.23 30.51
CA SER A 151 -7.46 -18.16 31.25
C SER A 151 -8.98 -18.05 31.02
N GLY A 152 -9.57 -18.92 30.19
CA GLY A 152 -11.01 -19.14 30.18
C GLY A 152 -11.90 -17.94 29.78
N LYS A 153 -11.54 -17.17 28.74
CA LYS A 153 -12.48 -16.21 28.12
C LYS A 153 -12.61 -16.40 26.61
N ILE A 154 -13.72 -17.05 26.27
CA ILE A 154 -14.32 -17.19 24.94
C ILE A 154 -14.73 -15.81 24.42
N THR A 155 -14.22 -15.36 23.26
CA THR A 155 -14.97 -14.90 22.05
C THR A 155 -14.05 -14.19 21.06
N ARG A 156 -14.16 -14.55 19.77
CA ARG A 156 -14.05 -13.70 18.55
C ARG A 156 -14.23 -14.64 17.35
N ILE A 157 -15.34 -14.62 16.59
CA ILE A 157 -15.61 -13.74 15.43
C ILE A 157 -14.43 -12.92 14.94
#